data_AF-A0A6N0LN04-F1
#
_entry.id   AF-A0A6N0LN04-F1
#
_cell.length_a   1.000
_cell.length_b   1.000
_cell.length_c   1.000
_cell.angle_alpha   90.00
_cell.angle_beta   90.00
_cell.angle_gamma   90.00
#
_symmetry.space_group_name_H-M   'P 1'
#
loop_
_entity.id
_entity.type
_entity.pdbx_description
1 polymer ?
#
loop_
_entity_poly.entity_id
_entity_poly.type
_entity_poly.pdbx_seq_one_letter_code
_entity_poly.pdbx_strand_id
1 'polypeptide(L)'
;MTVETRKKEKADGAWSADARWGDKNNPVPRYDIKLRYGTASKTDNSSNHPKASTQDNSSNSQQSIFGGNIQVGGNITVGNITQNNHSGIISQPVKRTILILASSPTYTARLRLDKEVREIDEGLRRAQQREKFSLQQRWAVRTNDLRRALLDFNPQIVYFCGHGSGDQGLVLENDAGNAQLVPTNALASLFKLFAKEGVECVVLNACYAEVQAQVISQHINYVVGMSDEISDDAALKFAVGFYDALGAGRSYEDAYEFGCNAIALEGIPEELTPVLKKRLISNV
;
A
#
# COMPACT_ATOMS: atom_id res chain seq x y z
N MET A 1 -24.23 -23.50 26.88
CA MET A 1 -24.89 -22.56 25.94
C MET A 1 -24.63 -23.07 24.54
N THR A 2 -25.65 -23.14 23.70
CA THR A 2 -25.55 -23.67 22.33
C THR A 2 -25.24 -22.53 21.37
N VAL A 3 -24.28 -22.73 20.46
CA VAL A 3 -23.95 -21.75 19.42
C VAL A 3 -24.53 -22.25 18.10
N GLU A 4 -25.54 -21.55 17.57
CA GLU A 4 -26.11 -21.86 16.27
C GLU A 4 -25.24 -21.31 15.14
N THR A 5 -24.46 -22.18 14.50
CA THR A 5 -23.79 -21.87 13.24
C THR A 5 -24.83 -21.87 12.10
N ARG A 6 -25.23 -20.67 11.65
CA ARG A 6 -26.19 -20.52 10.53
C ARG A 6 -25.63 -21.15 9.25
N LYS A 7 -26.19 -22.30 8.84
CA LYS A 7 -26.03 -22.79 7.48
C LYS A 7 -26.89 -21.94 6.52
N LYS A 8 -26.33 -21.54 5.37
CA LYS A 8 -27.12 -21.17 4.18
C LYS A 8 -27.42 -22.44 3.40
N GLU A 9 -28.54 -23.08 3.72
CA GLU A 9 -29.13 -24.16 2.92
C GLU A 9 -30.16 -23.54 1.96
N LYS A 10 -30.24 -24.01 0.71
CA LYS A 10 -31.23 -23.50 -0.26
C LYS A 10 -32.60 -24.11 0.02
N ALA A 11 -33.67 -23.38 -0.33
CA ALA A 11 -35.05 -23.76 -0.01
C ALA A 11 -35.57 -25.04 -0.71
N ASP A 12 -34.78 -25.61 -1.61
CA ASP A 12 -35.00 -26.88 -2.32
C ASP A 12 -34.22 -28.07 -1.71
N GLY A 13 -33.39 -27.83 -0.69
CA GLY A 13 -32.51 -28.85 -0.10
C GLY A 13 -31.27 -29.19 -0.93
N ALA A 14 -30.98 -28.42 -1.99
CA ALA A 14 -29.81 -28.65 -2.83
C ALA A 14 -28.53 -28.00 -2.24
N TRP A 15 -27.43 -28.77 -2.24
CA TRP A 15 -26.10 -28.27 -1.87
C TRP A 15 -25.48 -27.46 -3.01
N SER A 16 -24.64 -26.48 -2.67
CA SER A 16 -23.84 -25.76 -3.69
C SER A 16 -22.75 -26.67 -4.28
N ALA A 17 -22.36 -26.41 -5.53
CA ALA A 17 -21.45 -27.26 -6.30
C ALA A 17 -20.00 -27.29 -5.76
N ASP A 18 -19.68 -26.36 -4.87
CA ASP A 18 -18.34 -26.02 -4.40
C ASP A 18 -17.86 -26.90 -3.24
N ALA A 19 -18.73 -27.78 -2.72
CA ALA A 19 -18.44 -28.69 -1.62
C ALA A 19 -17.55 -29.87 -2.06
N ARG A 20 -16.22 -29.68 -2.09
CA ARG A 20 -15.24 -30.77 -2.29
C ARG A 20 -14.04 -30.72 -1.34
N TRP A 21 -14.05 -31.64 -0.39
CA TRP A 21 -13.03 -32.66 -0.02
C TRP A 21 -13.57 -33.27 1.29
N GLY A 22 -13.62 -34.57 1.52
CA GLY A 22 -12.66 -35.65 1.27
C GLY A 22 -12.71 -36.51 2.55
N ASP A 23 -12.43 -37.82 2.50
CA ASP A 23 -12.55 -38.66 3.72
C ASP A 23 -11.53 -38.21 4.78
N LYS A 24 -12.01 -37.91 5.99
CA LYS A 24 -11.22 -37.41 7.11
C LYS A 24 -10.24 -38.45 7.68
N ASN A 25 -10.44 -39.73 7.38
CA ASN A 25 -9.74 -40.83 8.06
C ASN A 25 -8.51 -41.37 7.34
N ASN A 26 -8.29 -41.08 6.04
CA ASN A 26 -7.10 -41.55 5.32
C ASN A 26 -6.71 -40.70 4.08
N PRO A 27 -6.06 -39.54 4.25
CA PRO A 27 -5.58 -38.72 3.14
C PRO A 27 -4.27 -39.27 2.53
N VAL A 28 -4.35 -39.89 1.34
CA VAL A 28 -3.17 -40.30 0.55
C VAL A 28 -2.71 -39.19 -0.41
N PRO A 29 -1.44 -38.74 -0.36
CA PRO A 29 -0.91 -37.75 -1.30
C PRO A 29 -0.67 -38.39 -2.68
N ARG A 30 -1.10 -37.70 -3.75
CA ARG A 30 -0.86 -38.10 -5.15
C ARG A 30 -0.22 -36.98 -5.96
N TYR A 31 1.10 -36.81 -5.82
CA TYR A 31 1.95 -36.17 -6.83
C TYR A 31 3.28 -36.92 -6.93
N ASP A 32 3.47 -37.67 -8.02
CA ASP A 32 4.67 -38.44 -8.32
C ASP A 32 5.49 -37.70 -9.40
N ILE A 33 6.42 -36.84 -8.95
CA ILE A 33 7.17 -35.93 -9.82
C ILE A 33 8.58 -36.47 -10.05
N LYS A 34 8.82 -37.06 -11.23
CA LYS A 34 10.14 -37.51 -11.67
C LYS A 34 11.01 -36.33 -12.09
N LEU A 35 11.91 -35.90 -11.20
CA LEU A 35 12.94 -34.92 -11.51
C LEU A 35 13.87 -35.45 -12.61
N ARG A 36 14.05 -34.67 -13.69
CA ARG A 36 15.15 -34.82 -14.65
C ARG A 36 16.13 -33.68 -14.45
N TYR A 37 17.37 -34.00 -14.10
CA TYR A 37 18.46 -33.01 -14.06
C TYR A 37 18.87 -32.61 -15.49
N GLY A 38 18.99 -31.31 -15.74
CA GLY A 38 19.61 -30.74 -16.94
C GLY A 38 20.97 -30.15 -16.60
N THR A 39 22.00 -30.45 -17.41
CA THR A 39 23.38 -30.02 -17.18
C THR A 39 23.66 -28.63 -17.77
N ALA A 40 24.44 -27.82 -17.06
CA ALA A 40 24.94 -26.55 -17.57
C ALA A 40 26.11 -26.73 -18.54
N SER A 41 26.28 -25.79 -19.46
CA SER A 41 27.51 -25.61 -20.24
C SER A 41 27.90 -24.13 -20.31
N LYS A 42 29.21 -23.86 -20.27
CA LYS A 42 29.80 -22.55 -20.56
C LYS A 42 30.10 -22.42 -22.04
N THR A 43 30.29 -21.19 -22.50
CA THR A 43 31.40 -20.85 -23.41
C THR A 43 31.93 -19.45 -23.10
N ASP A 44 33.25 -19.30 -23.12
CA ASP A 44 33.99 -18.06 -22.86
C ASP A 44 34.49 -17.42 -24.18
N ASN A 45 35.23 -16.30 -24.06
CA ASN A 45 36.11 -15.63 -25.05
C ASN A 45 35.53 -14.56 -26.01
N SER A 46 36.31 -13.58 -26.51
CA SER A 46 37.56 -12.92 -26.01
C SER A 46 37.98 -11.80 -27.00
N SER A 47 38.86 -10.87 -26.55
CA SER A 47 39.80 -10.09 -27.38
C SER A 47 39.22 -8.92 -28.24
N ASN A 48 39.94 -7.84 -28.57
CA ASN A 48 41.18 -7.30 -27.97
C ASN A 48 41.37 -5.78 -28.25
N HIS A 49 42.40 -5.21 -27.59
CA HIS A 49 42.86 -3.80 -27.68
C HIS A 49 43.55 -3.43 -29.03
N PRO A 50 43.73 -2.15 -29.40
CA PRO A 50 44.84 -1.31 -28.85
C PRO A 50 44.47 0.19 -28.57
N LYS A 51 45.48 1.08 -28.50
CA LYS A 51 45.47 2.47 -27.96
C LYS A 51 46.14 3.49 -28.93
N ALA A 52 46.17 4.78 -28.51
CA ALA A 52 46.99 5.93 -28.95
C ALA A 52 46.40 6.84 -30.06
N SER A 53 46.61 8.19 -30.08
CA SER A 53 47.13 9.13 -29.05
C SER A 53 46.92 10.63 -29.42
N THR A 54 47.05 11.51 -28.41
CA THR A 54 47.51 12.94 -28.44
C THR A 54 46.79 14.02 -29.27
N GLN A 55 46.38 15.10 -28.56
CA GLN A 55 46.45 16.55 -28.91
C GLN A 55 45.76 17.07 -30.20
N ASP A 56 45.25 18.29 -30.34
CA ASP A 56 44.78 19.43 -29.50
C ASP A 56 43.85 20.27 -30.44
N ASN A 57 43.13 21.35 -30.14
CA ASN A 57 42.95 22.31 -29.02
C ASN A 57 41.48 22.88 -29.16
N SER A 58 40.95 24.01 -28.68
CA SER A 58 41.35 25.12 -27.78
C SER A 58 40.11 25.92 -27.31
N SER A 59 40.20 26.55 -26.13
CA SER A 59 39.52 27.79 -25.70
C SER A 59 38.02 28.03 -26.03
N ASN A 60 37.15 27.96 -25.01
CA ASN A 60 36.43 29.15 -24.56
C ASN A 60 36.02 29.01 -23.07
N SER A 61 36.57 29.85 -22.19
CA SER A 61 36.37 29.74 -20.74
C SER A 61 35.95 31.09 -20.13
N GLN A 62 34.63 31.34 -20.07
CA GLN A 62 34.10 32.40 -19.22
C GLN A 62 34.10 31.95 -17.76
N GLN A 63 35.22 32.20 -17.06
CA GLN A 63 35.29 32.04 -15.62
C GLN A 63 34.50 33.15 -14.93
N SER A 64 33.37 32.81 -14.31
CA SER A 64 32.79 33.69 -13.28
C SER A 64 33.69 33.65 -12.06
N ILE A 65 34.33 34.78 -11.74
CA ILE A 65 35.32 34.87 -10.65
C ILE A 65 34.64 34.95 -9.26
N PHE A 66 33.31 35.16 -9.20
CA PHE A 66 32.53 35.05 -7.97
C PHE A 66 31.29 34.18 -8.17
N GLY A 67 31.35 32.93 -7.69
CA GLY A 67 30.26 31.94 -7.72
C GLY A 67 29.96 31.31 -6.36
N GLY A 68 30.33 31.99 -5.26
CA GLY A 68 29.98 31.56 -3.90
C GLY A 68 28.63 32.14 -3.46
N ASN A 69 27.83 31.34 -2.75
CA ASN A 69 26.58 31.82 -2.13
C ASN A 69 26.90 32.76 -0.95
N ILE A 70 26.96 34.07 -1.21
CA ILE A 70 27.13 35.08 -0.16
C ILE A 70 25.79 35.30 0.55
N GLN A 71 25.59 34.63 1.69
CA GLN A 71 24.44 34.87 2.55
C GLN A 71 24.66 36.15 3.37
N VAL A 72 24.30 37.30 2.78
CA VAL A 72 24.45 38.63 3.40
C VAL A 72 23.45 38.81 4.55
N GLY A 73 23.87 38.46 5.76
CA GLY A 73 23.17 38.83 7.00
C GLY A 73 23.45 40.29 7.39
N GLY A 74 22.86 41.24 6.66
CA GLY A 74 23.04 42.68 6.93
C GLY A 74 22.14 43.58 6.09
N ASN A 75 21.82 44.76 6.62
CA ASN A 75 20.95 45.73 5.94
C ASN A 75 21.69 46.44 4.80
N ILE A 76 21.13 46.38 3.59
CA ILE A 76 21.59 47.17 2.44
C ILE A 76 20.76 48.45 2.36
N THR A 77 21.38 49.60 2.65
CA THR A 77 20.74 50.91 2.50
C THR A 77 21.09 51.53 1.14
N VAL A 78 20.28 51.23 0.13
CA VAL A 78 20.19 52.04 -1.10
C VAL A 78 19.02 53.02 -0.93
N GLY A 79 19.19 54.27 -1.39
CA GLY A 79 18.41 55.42 -0.91
C GLY A 79 16.88 55.30 -0.97
N ASN A 80 16.24 55.51 0.18
CA ASN A 80 14.81 55.84 0.37
C ASN A 80 13.75 54.96 -0.31
N ILE A 81 14.08 53.70 -0.65
CA ILE A 81 13.08 52.69 -1.02
C ILE A 81 12.92 51.73 0.17
N THR A 82 11.96 52.01 1.05
CA THR A 82 11.56 51.11 2.13
C THR A 82 10.73 49.96 1.55
N GLN A 83 11.39 49.02 0.85
CA GLN A 83 10.75 47.78 0.46
C GLN A 83 10.52 46.93 1.71
N ASN A 84 9.27 46.93 2.18
CA ASN A 84 8.82 46.04 3.24
C ASN A 84 8.80 44.61 2.70
N ASN A 85 9.98 43.97 2.68
CA ASN A 85 10.15 42.56 2.39
C ASN A 85 9.62 41.72 3.55
N HIS A 86 8.29 41.73 3.71
CA HIS A 86 7.55 40.66 4.34
C HIS A 86 7.67 39.42 3.45
N SER A 87 8.84 38.79 3.50
CA SER A 87 9.05 37.38 3.17
C SER A 87 8.32 36.53 4.21
N GLY A 88 7.00 36.69 4.27
CA GLY A 88 6.13 35.81 5.03
C GLY A 88 6.36 34.41 4.50
N ILE A 89 6.88 33.53 5.34
CA ILE A 89 7.09 32.13 4.99
C ILE A 89 5.70 31.54 4.82
N ILE A 90 5.24 31.49 3.56
CA ILE A 90 4.07 30.71 3.17
C ILE A 90 4.48 29.25 3.40
N SER A 91 4.20 28.76 4.60
CA SER A 91 4.36 27.35 4.94
C SER A 91 3.51 26.56 3.96
N GLN A 92 4.18 25.79 3.11
CA GLN A 92 3.49 24.88 2.20
C GLN A 92 2.55 24.00 3.03
N PRO A 93 1.26 23.86 2.64
CA PRO A 93 0.31 23.09 3.42
C PRO A 93 0.84 21.67 3.57
N VAL A 94 0.98 21.22 4.83
CA VAL A 94 1.55 19.91 5.15
C VAL A 94 0.71 18.84 4.47
N LYS A 95 1.34 18.13 3.52
CA LYS A 95 0.66 17.11 2.73
C LYS A 95 0.49 15.85 3.56
N ARG A 96 -0.67 15.20 3.46
CA ARG A 96 -0.88 13.85 3.98
C ARG A 96 -0.22 12.85 3.04
N THR A 97 0.74 12.10 3.54
CA THR A 97 1.38 11.02 2.81
C THR A 97 0.49 9.77 2.85
N ILE A 98 0.14 9.28 1.66
CA ILE A 98 -0.51 7.98 1.44
C ILE A 98 0.60 7.00 1.06
N LEU A 99 0.79 5.95 1.86
CA LEU A 99 1.74 4.87 1.57
C LEU A 99 0.99 3.61 1.12
N ILE A 100 1.12 3.28 -0.16
CA ILE A 100 0.67 2.03 -0.75
C ILE A 100 1.74 0.95 -0.58
N LEU A 101 1.33 -0.22 -0.12
CA LEU A 101 2.14 -1.41 0.15
C LEU A 101 1.52 -2.61 -0.59
N ALA A 102 2.05 -2.93 -1.77
CA ALA A 102 1.59 -4.04 -2.60
C ALA A 102 2.43 -5.31 -2.35
N SER A 103 1.78 -6.40 -1.92
CA SER A 103 2.39 -7.71 -1.69
C SER A 103 2.02 -8.69 -2.81
N SER A 104 3.01 -9.24 -3.52
CA SER A 104 2.76 -10.10 -4.68
C SER A 104 3.71 -11.32 -4.73
N PRO A 105 3.64 -12.25 -3.74
CA PRO A 105 4.54 -13.40 -3.67
C PRO A 105 4.52 -14.28 -4.93
N THR A 106 5.68 -14.81 -5.30
CA THR A 106 5.93 -15.48 -6.60
C THR A 106 5.03 -16.70 -6.90
N TYR A 107 4.45 -17.32 -5.87
CA TYR A 107 3.72 -18.58 -5.96
C TYR A 107 2.29 -18.53 -5.39
N THR A 108 1.70 -17.35 -5.22
CA THR A 108 0.27 -17.19 -4.86
C THR A 108 -0.59 -16.91 -6.11
N ALA A 109 -1.92 -16.83 -5.93
CA ALA A 109 -2.81 -16.43 -7.01
C ALA A 109 -2.51 -14.99 -7.44
N ARG A 110 -2.32 -14.74 -8.74
CA ARG A 110 -1.84 -13.43 -9.23
C ARG A 110 -2.97 -12.39 -9.23
N LEU A 111 -3.00 -11.56 -8.19
CA LEU A 111 -3.82 -10.35 -8.10
C LEU A 111 -3.34 -9.26 -9.08
N ARG A 112 -4.24 -8.43 -9.61
CA ARG A 112 -3.91 -7.29 -10.50
C ARG A 112 -3.65 -5.98 -9.73
N LEU A 113 -2.75 -6.04 -8.75
CA LEU A 113 -2.39 -4.89 -7.91
C LEU A 113 -1.84 -3.70 -8.74
N ASP A 114 -1.24 -3.98 -9.90
CA ASP A 114 -0.80 -2.99 -10.88
C ASP A 114 -1.95 -2.13 -11.43
N LYS A 115 -3.12 -2.73 -11.65
CA LYS A 115 -4.35 -2.03 -12.05
C LYS A 115 -4.86 -1.15 -10.90
N GLU A 116 -4.96 -1.73 -9.71
CA GLU A 116 -5.45 -1.08 -8.49
C GLU A 116 -4.67 0.19 -8.14
N VAL A 117 -3.35 0.08 -7.99
CA VAL A 117 -2.49 1.21 -7.60
C VAL A 117 -2.44 2.29 -8.67
N ARG A 118 -2.56 1.93 -9.96
CA ARG A 118 -2.64 2.90 -11.05
C ARG A 118 -3.95 3.70 -11.02
N GLU A 119 -5.10 3.05 -10.85
CA GLU A 119 -6.38 3.76 -10.78
C GLU A 119 -6.45 4.69 -9.55
N ILE A 120 -5.87 4.29 -8.41
CA ILE A 120 -5.73 5.16 -7.22
C ILE A 120 -4.90 6.41 -7.54
N ASP A 121 -3.75 6.26 -8.20
CA ASP A 121 -2.88 7.37 -8.60
C ASP A 121 -3.58 8.29 -9.62
N GLU A 122 -4.28 7.72 -10.61
CA GLU A 122 -5.06 8.49 -11.59
C GLU A 122 -6.25 9.24 -10.96
N GLY A 123 -6.94 8.66 -9.97
CA GLY A 123 -7.96 9.36 -9.16
C GLY A 123 -7.35 10.52 -8.38
N LEU A 124 -6.33 10.25 -7.57
CA LEU A 124 -5.65 11.27 -6.74
C LEU A 124 -5.00 12.39 -7.55
N ARG A 125 -4.53 12.14 -8.78
CA ARG A 125 -4.02 13.19 -9.69
C ARG A 125 -5.12 14.09 -10.25
N ARG A 126 -6.33 13.57 -10.44
CA ARG A 126 -7.51 14.32 -10.92
C ARG A 126 -8.31 14.99 -9.80
N ALA A 127 -8.07 14.57 -8.55
CA ALA A 127 -8.74 15.04 -7.36
C ALA A 127 -8.74 16.57 -7.18
N GLN A 128 -9.84 17.08 -6.62
CA GLN A 128 -10.00 18.51 -6.32
C GLN A 128 -8.94 19.01 -5.33
N GLN A 129 -8.54 18.16 -4.37
CA GLN A 129 -7.58 18.48 -3.31
C GLN A 129 -6.23 17.74 -3.48
N ARG A 130 -5.86 17.37 -4.73
CA ARG A 130 -4.62 16.64 -5.07
C ARG A 130 -3.35 17.24 -4.47
N GLU A 131 -3.32 18.56 -4.29
CA GLU A 131 -2.20 19.28 -3.69
C GLU A 131 -1.96 18.91 -2.21
N LYS A 132 -2.99 18.45 -1.48
CA LYS A 132 -2.91 18.04 -0.07
C LYS A 132 -2.32 16.64 0.14
N PHE A 133 -2.04 15.89 -0.93
CA PHE A 133 -1.58 14.51 -0.83
C PHE A 133 -0.18 14.31 -1.41
N SER A 134 0.56 13.35 -0.87
CA SER A 134 1.74 12.76 -1.51
C SER A 134 1.52 11.25 -1.58
N LEU A 135 1.54 10.69 -2.79
CA LEU A 135 1.43 9.25 -2.98
C LEU A 135 2.82 8.61 -2.99
N GLN A 136 3.03 7.64 -2.11
CA GLN A 136 4.24 6.83 -2.01
C GLN A 136 3.87 5.37 -2.20
N GLN A 137 4.72 4.61 -2.89
CA GLN A 137 4.45 3.21 -3.24
C GLN A 137 5.65 2.32 -2.86
N ARG A 138 5.34 1.11 -2.41
CA ARG A 138 6.27 -0.02 -2.36
C ARG A 138 5.60 -1.25 -2.95
N TRP A 139 6.38 -1.96 -3.75
CA TRP A 139 6.01 -3.17 -4.47
C TRP A 139 6.84 -4.34 -3.94
N ALA A 140 6.33 -5.56 -4.06
CA ALA A 140 6.94 -6.77 -3.52
C ALA A 140 7.31 -6.65 -2.03
N VAL A 141 6.36 -6.15 -1.22
CA VAL A 141 6.65 -5.69 0.15
C VAL A 141 7.01 -6.86 1.06
N ARG A 142 8.30 -6.94 1.41
CA ARG A 142 8.79 -7.84 2.47
C ARG A 142 8.50 -7.29 3.86
N THR A 143 8.55 -8.16 4.85
CA THR A 143 8.33 -7.84 6.27
C THR A 143 9.25 -6.74 6.81
N ASN A 144 10.51 -6.69 6.38
CA ASN A 144 11.43 -5.60 6.71
C ASN A 144 11.09 -4.28 6.01
N ASP A 145 10.55 -4.34 4.78
CA ASP A 145 10.30 -3.16 3.95
C ASP A 145 8.99 -2.47 4.34
N LEU A 146 8.00 -3.20 4.85
CA LEU A 146 6.84 -2.66 5.58
C LEU A 146 7.29 -1.71 6.70
N ARG A 147 8.17 -2.19 7.60
CA ARG A 147 8.65 -1.39 8.74
C ARG A 147 9.52 -0.20 8.28
N ARG A 148 10.38 -0.40 7.28
CA ARG A 148 11.21 0.69 6.72
C ARG A 148 10.35 1.77 6.08
N ALA A 149 9.42 1.42 5.20
CA ALA A 149 8.60 2.41 4.49
C ALA A 149 7.74 3.26 5.43
N LEU A 150 7.27 2.70 6.56
CA LEU A 150 6.59 3.49 7.60
C LEU A 150 7.53 4.54 8.24
N LEU A 151 8.78 4.15 8.56
CA LEU A 151 9.81 5.07 9.09
C LEU A 151 10.29 6.10 8.05
N ASP A 152 10.49 5.68 6.81
CA ASP A 152 11.04 6.49 5.71
C ASP A 152 10.08 7.62 5.29
N PHE A 153 8.76 7.39 5.45
CA PHE A 153 7.71 8.28 4.92
C PHE A 153 6.79 8.93 5.95
N ASN A 154 6.76 8.43 7.20
CA ASN A 154 5.79 8.78 8.25
C ASN A 154 4.37 9.08 7.72
N PRO A 155 3.69 8.07 7.14
CA PRO A 155 2.42 8.27 6.43
C PRO A 155 1.25 8.55 7.38
N GLN A 156 0.29 9.34 6.89
CA GLN A 156 -0.99 9.56 7.58
C GLN A 156 -2.02 8.49 7.17
N ILE A 157 -1.86 7.93 5.96
CA ILE A 157 -2.74 6.91 5.40
C ILE A 157 -1.87 5.75 4.92
N VAL A 158 -2.15 4.54 5.37
CA VAL A 158 -1.46 3.32 4.92
C VAL A 158 -2.44 2.41 4.22
N TYR A 159 -2.08 1.97 3.02
CA TYR A 159 -2.90 1.12 2.17
C TYR A 159 -2.14 -0.17 1.87
N PHE A 160 -2.67 -1.30 2.30
CA PHE A 160 -2.13 -2.62 1.98
C PHE A 160 -3.05 -3.29 0.97
N CYS A 161 -2.49 -3.79 -0.13
CA CYS A 161 -3.18 -4.69 -1.04
C CYS A 161 -2.33 -5.95 -1.31
N GLY A 162 -2.99 -7.11 -1.31
CA GLY A 162 -2.33 -8.42 -1.31
C GLY A 162 -3.18 -9.49 -0.65
N HIS A 163 -2.57 -10.63 -0.31
CA HIS A 163 -3.31 -11.74 0.31
C HIS A 163 -3.43 -11.60 1.84
N GLY A 164 -4.60 -11.97 2.37
CA GLY A 164 -4.87 -12.18 3.78
C GLY A 164 -5.11 -13.66 4.07
N SER A 165 -5.04 -14.04 5.35
CA SER A 165 -5.18 -15.42 5.81
C SER A 165 -6.09 -15.54 7.05
N GLY A 166 -7.06 -14.63 7.19
CA GLY A 166 -7.93 -14.53 8.37
C GLY A 166 -7.14 -14.30 9.65
N ASP A 167 -7.52 -14.97 10.75
CA ASP A 167 -6.87 -14.88 12.07
C ASP A 167 -5.34 -14.95 12.05
N GLN A 168 -4.79 -15.72 11.09
CA GLN A 168 -3.37 -15.96 10.94
C GLN A 168 -2.56 -14.68 10.62
N GLY A 169 -3.15 -13.71 9.90
CA GLY A 169 -2.46 -12.47 9.51
C GLY A 169 -2.53 -12.13 8.03
N LEU A 170 -1.66 -11.20 7.61
CA LEU A 170 -1.45 -10.80 6.22
C LEU A 170 -0.24 -11.52 5.62
N VAL A 171 -0.24 -11.73 4.30
CA VAL A 171 0.87 -12.35 3.59
C VAL A 171 1.73 -11.29 2.93
N LEU A 172 2.97 -11.17 3.40
CA LEU A 172 4.03 -10.36 2.80
C LEU A 172 5.06 -11.28 2.12
N GLU A 173 6.14 -10.72 1.58
CA GLU A 173 7.24 -11.50 1.02
C GLU A 173 8.40 -11.71 2.02
N ASN A 174 9.19 -12.75 1.78
CA ASN A 174 10.53 -12.92 2.35
C ASN A 174 11.63 -12.61 1.31
N ASP A 175 12.89 -12.69 1.72
CA ASP A 175 14.06 -12.38 0.87
C ASP A 175 14.25 -13.32 -0.34
N ALA A 176 13.42 -14.36 -0.48
CA ALA A 176 13.38 -15.26 -1.63
C ALA A 176 12.10 -15.06 -2.49
N GLY A 177 11.34 -13.98 -2.31
CA GLY A 177 10.10 -13.69 -3.06
C GLY A 177 8.96 -14.67 -2.79
N ASN A 178 9.06 -15.44 -1.69
CA ASN A 178 8.04 -16.41 -1.26
C ASN A 178 7.12 -15.78 -0.20
N ALA A 179 5.92 -16.35 -0.07
CA ALA A 179 4.94 -15.94 0.94
C ALA A 179 5.50 -16.07 2.37
N GLN A 180 5.36 -15.00 3.16
CA GLN A 180 5.66 -14.93 4.58
C GLN A 180 4.46 -14.34 5.32
N LEU A 181 3.88 -15.13 6.22
CA LEU A 181 2.80 -14.69 7.10
C LEU A 181 3.32 -13.67 8.13
N VAL A 182 2.62 -12.55 8.28
CA VAL A 182 2.85 -11.54 9.33
C VAL A 182 1.66 -11.55 10.29
N PRO A 183 1.86 -12.02 11.54
CA PRO A 183 0.74 -12.32 12.42
C PRO A 183 0.04 -11.06 12.94
N THR A 184 -1.27 -11.23 13.19
CA THR A 184 -2.22 -10.21 13.64
C THR A 184 -1.73 -9.36 14.82
N ASN A 185 -1.07 -9.98 15.80
CA ASN A 185 -0.50 -9.29 16.96
C ASN A 185 0.75 -8.45 16.63
N ALA A 186 1.56 -8.86 15.64
CA ALA A 186 2.72 -8.10 15.19
C ALA A 186 2.29 -6.87 14.39
N LEU A 187 1.25 -6.98 13.55
CA LEU A 187 0.64 -5.84 12.85
C LEU A 187 0.08 -4.82 13.84
N ALA A 188 -0.72 -5.26 14.82
CA ALA A 188 -1.23 -4.39 15.88
C ALA A 188 -0.10 -3.69 16.66
N SER A 189 0.95 -4.44 17.02
CA SER A 189 2.12 -3.91 17.73
C SER A 189 2.92 -2.89 16.90
N LEU A 190 3.00 -3.09 15.58
CA LEU A 190 3.67 -2.17 14.65
C LEU A 190 2.90 -0.86 14.54
N PHE A 191 1.60 -0.92 14.22
CA PHE A 191 0.76 0.28 14.10
C PHE A 191 0.59 1.02 15.44
N LYS A 192 0.74 0.35 16.59
CA LYS A 192 0.78 0.98 17.92
C LYS A 192 1.90 2.02 18.07
N LEU A 193 3.03 1.83 17.38
CA LEU A 193 4.15 2.78 17.38
C LEU A 193 3.76 4.01 16.55
N PHE A 194 3.43 3.80 15.27
CA PHE A 194 3.09 4.85 14.32
C PHE A 194 1.78 5.61 14.63
N ALA A 195 0.92 5.06 15.49
CA ALA A 195 -0.24 5.77 16.08
C ALA A 195 0.14 7.07 16.82
N LYS A 196 1.41 7.23 17.22
CA LYS A 196 1.96 8.47 17.80
C LYS A 196 2.73 9.34 16.81
N GLU A 197 3.10 8.79 15.65
CA GLU A 197 3.97 9.44 14.67
C GLU A 197 3.17 10.14 13.56
N GLY A 198 1.96 9.63 13.24
CA GLY A 198 1.01 10.34 12.38
C GLY A 198 -0.06 9.51 11.68
N VAL A 199 -0.11 8.18 11.84
CA VAL A 199 -1.07 7.33 11.09
C VAL A 199 -2.51 7.59 11.57
N GLU A 200 -3.31 8.22 10.71
CA GLU A 200 -4.73 8.50 10.90
C GLU A 200 -5.61 7.31 10.47
N CYS A 201 -5.27 6.70 9.33
CA CYS A 201 -6.08 5.70 8.65
C CYS A 201 -5.23 4.53 8.11
N VAL A 202 -5.75 3.31 8.21
CA VAL A 202 -5.19 2.10 7.61
C VAL A 202 -6.28 1.40 6.79
N VAL A 203 -5.97 0.95 5.58
CA VAL A 203 -6.87 0.13 4.76
C VAL A 203 -6.16 -1.18 4.41
N LEU A 204 -6.81 -2.30 4.72
CA LEU A 204 -6.31 -3.65 4.45
C LEU A 204 -7.18 -4.31 3.37
N ASN A 205 -6.83 -4.08 2.10
CA ASN A 205 -7.49 -4.68 0.95
C ASN A 205 -6.96 -6.10 0.72
N ALA A 206 -7.41 -7.02 1.57
CA ALA A 206 -6.98 -8.41 1.64
C ALA A 206 -8.06 -9.28 2.27
N CYS A 207 -8.29 -10.50 1.77
CA CYS A 207 -9.34 -11.40 2.25
C CYS A 207 -9.27 -11.66 3.77
N TYR A 208 -10.42 -11.61 4.44
CA TYR A 208 -10.58 -11.81 5.88
C TYR A 208 -9.77 -10.84 6.79
N ALA A 209 -9.34 -9.68 6.27
CA ALA A 209 -8.54 -8.71 7.01
C ALA A 209 -9.28 -7.93 8.13
N GLU A 210 -10.58 -8.14 8.33
CA GLU A 210 -11.35 -7.52 9.42
C GLU A 210 -10.75 -7.83 10.81
N VAL A 211 -10.19 -9.02 11.01
CA VAL A 211 -9.58 -9.43 12.28
C VAL A 211 -8.37 -8.55 12.63
N GLN A 212 -7.55 -8.21 11.64
CA GLN A 212 -6.43 -7.29 11.80
C GLN A 212 -6.94 -5.86 11.99
N ALA A 213 -7.97 -5.44 11.24
CA ALA A 213 -8.59 -4.13 11.42
C ALA A 213 -9.10 -3.92 12.85
N GLN A 214 -9.73 -4.95 13.43
CA GLN A 214 -10.31 -4.92 14.78
C GLN A 214 -9.28 -4.78 15.92
N VAL A 215 -8.02 -5.22 15.71
CA VAL A 215 -6.94 -5.01 16.67
C VAL A 215 -6.14 -3.74 16.40
N ILE A 216 -5.95 -3.35 15.13
CA ILE A 216 -5.25 -2.11 14.78
C ILE A 216 -6.10 -0.88 15.16
N SER A 217 -7.43 -0.98 15.08
CA SER A 217 -8.35 0.11 15.50
C SER A 217 -8.39 0.36 17.00
N GLN A 218 -7.67 -0.43 17.82
CA GLN A 218 -7.41 -0.08 19.22
C GLN A 218 -6.39 1.07 19.34
N HIS A 219 -5.68 1.38 18.25
CA HIS A 219 -4.57 2.33 18.22
C HIS A 219 -4.72 3.38 17.11
N ILE A 220 -5.13 2.99 15.91
CA ILE A 220 -5.40 3.88 14.76
C ILE A 220 -6.87 4.29 14.74
N ASN A 221 -7.16 5.56 14.41
CA ASN A 221 -8.53 6.10 14.46
C ASN A 221 -9.50 5.39 13.51
N TYR A 222 -9.06 5.10 12.28
CA TYR A 222 -9.86 4.49 11.22
C TYR A 222 -9.10 3.30 10.62
N VAL A 223 -9.73 2.11 10.61
CA VAL A 223 -9.15 0.94 9.96
C VAL A 223 -10.20 0.19 9.16
N VAL A 224 -10.01 0.04 7.85
CA VAL A 224 -10.84 -0.83 7.01
C VAL A 224 -10.15 -2.17 6.84
N GLY A 225 -10.92 -3.26 6.93
CA GLY A 225 -10.49 -4.60 6.54
C GLY A 225 -11.67 -5.40 5.98
N MET A 226 -11.39 -6.45 5.22
CA MET A 226 -12.43 -7.27 4.57
C MET A 226 -12.93 -8.36 5.49
N SER A 227 -14.24 -8.54 5.60
CA SER A 227 -14.89 -9.54 6.46
C SER A 227 -14.87 -10.96 5.88
N ASP A 228 -14.80 -11.08 4.56
CA ASP A 228 -14.80 -12.34 3.82
C ASP A 228 -13.67 -12.35 2.74
N GLU A 229 -13.71 -13.31 1.80
CA GLU A 229 -13.05 -13.15 0.50
C GLU A 229 -13.59 -11.94 -0.27
N ILE A 230 -12.74 -11.32 -1.09
CA ILE A 230 -13.10 -10.23 -1.99
C ILE A 230 -12.47 -10.45 -3.38
N SER A 231 -13.23 -10.20 -4.45
CA SER A 231 -12.74 -10.32 -5.83
C SER A 231 -11.82 -9.17 -6.24
N ASP A 232 -10.89 -9.43 -7.17
CA ASP A 232 -10.00 -8.43 -7.78
C ASP A 232 -10.72 -7.15 -8.24
N ASP A 233 -11.94 -7.28 -8.80
CA ASP A 233 -12.69 -6.14 -9.31
C ASP A 233 -13.55 -5.45 -8.23
N ALA A 234 -14.06 -6.14 -7.21
CA ALA A 234 -14.64 -5.47 -6.03
C ALA A 234 -13.58 -4.71 -5.22
N ALA A 235 -12.43 -5.35 -4.96
CA ALA A 235 -11.27 -4.76 -4.29
C ALA A 235 -10.81 -3.48 -4.99
N LEU A 236 -10.72 -3.50 -6.32
CA LEU A 236 -10.43 -2.34 -7.15
C LEU A 236 -11.49 -1.23 -7.02
N LYS A 237 -12.78 -1.56 -7.11
CA LYS A 237 -13.86 -0.56 -7.09
C LYS A 237 -13.95 0.12 -5.72
N PHE A 238 -13.77 -0.63 -4.64
CA PHE A 238 -13.61 -0.06 -3.30
C PHE A 238 -12.46 0.94 -3.23
N ALA A 239 -11.28 0.55 -3.73
CA ALA A 239 -10.09 1.39 -3.73
C ALA A 239 -10.29 2.73 -4.45
N VAL A 240 -10.88 2.69 -5.64
CA VAL A 240 -11.15 3.89 -6.45
C VAL A 240 -12.19 4.78 -5.77
N GLY A 241 -13.34 4.23 -5.34
CA GLY A 241 -14.39 5.00 -4.67
C GLY A 241 -13.90 5.67 -3.38
N PHE A 242 -13.07 4.98 -2.60
CA PHE A 242 -12.44 5.50 -1.39
C PHE A 242 -11.52 6.69 -1.69
N TYR A 243 -10.61 6.56 -2.65
CA TYR A 243 -9.63 7.61 -2.93
C TYR A 243 -10.17 8.78 -3.76
N ASP A 244 -11.18 8.57 -4.61
CA ASP A 244 -11.90 9.67 -5.27
C ASP A 244 -12.65 10.53 -4.25
N ALA A 245 -13.35 9.92 -3.29
CA ALA A 245 -14.05 10.64 -2.22
C ALA A 245 -13.07 11.36 -1.28
N LEU A 246 -11.97 10.72 -0.88
CA LEU A 246 -10.93 11.34 -0.06
C LEU A 246 -10.21 12.48 -0.80
N GLY A 247 -10.02 12.34 -2.12
CA GLY A 247 -9.49 13.36 -3.01
C GLY A 247 -10.45 14.54 -3.26
N ALA A 248 -11.75 14.30 -3.19
CA ALA A 248 -12.79 15.34 -3.12
C ALA A 248 -12.85 16.02 -1.73
N GLY A 249 -12.07 15.54 -0.75
CA GLY A 249 -11.98 16.13 0.59
C GLY A 249 -13.07 15.67 1.57
N ARG A 250 -13.66 14.49 1.34
CA ARG A 250 -14.60 13.88 2.27
C ARG A 250 -13.89 13.28 3.50
N SER A 251 -14.66 12.87 4.51
CA SER A 251 -14.13 12.20 5.72
C SER A 251 -13.63 10.77 5.41
N TYR A 252 -13.02 10.10 6.39
CA TYR A 252 -12.64 8.68 6.24
C TYR A 252 -13.86 7.75 6.28
N GLU A 253 -14.90 8.09 7.05
CA GLU A 253 -16.19 7.40 7.01
C GLU A 253 -16.89 7.55 5.66
N ASP A 254 -17.02 8.79 5.17
CA ASP A 254 -17.59 9.08 3.86
C ASP A 254 -16.82 8.34 2.75
N ALA A 255 -15.49 8.34 2.80
CA ALA A 255 -14.65 7.64 1.82
C ALA A 255 -14.89 6.13 1.83
N TYR A 256 -15.05 5.53 3.02
CA TYR A 256 -15.47 4.13 3.15
C TYR A 256 -16.87 3.89 2.55
N GLU A 257 -17.85 4.75 2.83
CA GLU A 257 -19.20 4.64 2.26
C GLU A 257 -19.19 4.78 0.72
N PHE A 258 -18.39 5.69 0.17
CA PHE A 258 -18.19 5.82 -1.28
C PHE A 258 -17.45 4.62 -1.89
N GLY A 259 -16.51 3.99 -1.17
CA GLY A 259 -15.87 2.75 -1.59
C GLY A 259 -16.87 1.59 -1.69
N CYS A 260 -17.69 1.38 -0.66
CA CYS A 260 -18.78 0.39 -0.69
C CYS A 260 -19.80 0.71 -1.80
N ASN A 261 -20.18 1.99 -1.96
CA ASN A 261 -21.09 2.41 -3.03
C ASN A 261 -20.52 2.17 -4.43
N ALA A 262 -19.21 2.32 -4.64
CA ALA A 262 -18.56 2.04 -5.92
C ALA A 262 -18.57 0.54 -6.29
N ILE A 263 -18.56 -0.37 -5.30
CA ILE A 263 -18.83 -1.80 -5.55
C ILE A 263 -20.30 -1.99 -5.98
N ALA A 264 -21.24 -1.43 -5.21
CA ALA A 264 -22.68 -1.59 -5.43
C ALA A 264 -23.17 -1.01 -6.77
N LEU A 265 -22.60 0.11 -7.22
CA LEU A 265 -22.94 0.75 -8.51
C LEU A 265 -22.58 -0.11 -9.74
N GLU A 266 -21.63 -1.04 -9.60
CA GLU A 266 -21.25 -1.99 -10.65
C GLU A 266 -22.07 -3.29 -10.57
N GLY A 267 -22.97 -3.42 -9.59
CA GLY A 267 -23.79 -4.61 -9.37
C GLY A 267 -23.05 -5.81 -8.79
N ILE A 268 -21.87 -5.60 -8.20
CA ILE A 268 -21.05 -6.66 -7.60
C ILE A 268 -21.55 -6.91 -6.16
N PRO A 269 -21.93 -8.14 -5.77
CA PRO A 269 -22.57 -8.44 -4.47
C PRO A 269 -21.55 -8.62 -3.34
N GLU A 270 -20.59 -7.70 -3.24
CA GLU A 270 -19.47 -7.70 -2.30
C GLU A 270 -19.36 -6.34 -1.56
N GLU A 271 -20.38 -5.48 -1.68
CA GLU A 271 -20.40 -4.10 -1.17
C GLU A 271 -20.37 -4.01 0.36
N LEU A 272 -20.76 -5.10 1.03
CA LEU A 272 -20.74 -5.28 2.49
C LEU A 272 -19.47 -6.00 2.99
N THR A 273 -18.60 -6.46 2.09
CA THR A 273 -17.36 -7.16 2.45
C THR A 273 -16.36 -6.22 3.15
N PRO A 274 -16.12 -4.97 2.71
CA PRO A 274 -15.33 -4.00 3.47
C PRO A 274 -16.02 -3.61 4.77
N VAL A 275 -15.29 -3.60 5.88
CA VAL A 275 -15.79 -3.18 7.20
C VAL A 275 -14.89 -2.13 7.83
N LEU A 276 -15.45 -0.95 8.15
CA LEU A 276 -14.76 0.10 8.88
C LEU A 276 -14.81 -0.12 10.39
N LYS A 277 -13.63 -0.26 11.00
CA LYS A 277 -13.40 -0.24 12.44
C LYS A 277 -12.93 1.15 12.87
N LYS A 278 -13.56 1.72 13.89
CA LYS A 278 -13.18 3.03 14.46
C LYS A 278 -12.63 2.86 15.88
N ARG A 279 -11.64 3.69 16.24
CA ARG A 279 -11.11 3.73 17.61
C ARG A 279 -12.12 4.36 18.55
N LEU A 280 -12.75 3.52 19.38
CA LEU A 280 -13.55 3.99 20.50
C LEU A 280 -12.63 4.66 21.52
N ILE A 281 -12.62 5.99 21.55
CA ILE A 281 -11.99 6.75 22.63
C ILE A 281 -12.94 6.70 23.81
N SER A 282 -12.68 5.78 24.74
CA SER A 282 -13.31 5.80 26.05
C SER A 282 -12.85 7.07 26.78
N ASN A 283 -13.76 8.02 26.96
CA ASN A 283 -13.54 9.14 27.88
C ASN A 283 -13.54 8.58 29.31
N VAL A 284 -12.39 8.63 29.97
CA VAL A 284 -12.14 8.22 31.36
C VAL A 284 -11.57 9.41 32.11
#